data_AF-A0A0G0YPU6-F1
#
_entry.id   AF-A0A0G0YPU6-F1
#
_cell.length_a   1.000
_cell.length_b   1.000
_cell.length_c   1.000
_cell.angle_alpha   90.00
_cell.angle_beta   90.00
_cell.angle_gamma   90.00
#
_symmetry.space_group_name_H-M   'P 1'
#
loop_
_entity.id
_entity.type
_entity.pdbx_description
1 polymer ?
#
loop_
_entity_poly.entity_id
_entity_poly.type
_entity_poly.pdbx_seq_one_letter_code
_entity_poly.pdbx_strand_id
1 'polypeptide(L)' 'MTYLERIEINPRILAGKPVIKGTRIPVALILNLLAKGYTIERILHAYPNITIIDVRAAIRYSEARVQREIVRPLALAK' A
#
# COMPACT_ATOMS: atom_id res chain seq x y z
N MET A 1 -8.24 14.47 0.87
CA MET A 1 -7.66 13.65 -0.21
C MET A 1 -7.94 12.18 0.04
N THR A 2 -8.68 11.58 -0.87
CA THR A 2 -9.05 10.17 -0.90
C THR A 2 -7.88 9.40 -1.51
N TYR A 3 -7.48 8.25 -0.95
CA TYR A 3 -6.34 7.46 -1.49
C TYR A 3 -6.58 7.00 -2.95
N LEU A 4 -7.84 6.99 -3.39
CA LEU A 4 -8.28 6.60 -4.74
C LEU A 4 -7.64 7.43 -5.85
N GLU A 5 -7.22 8.67 -5.58
CA GLU A 5 -6.56 9.51 -6.59
C GLU A 5 -5.10 9.13 -6.82
N ARG A 6 -4.48 8.43 -5.85
CA ARG A 6 -3.04 8.11 -5.83
C ARG A 6 -2.73 6.64 -6.01
N ILE A 7 -3.68 5.74 -5.77
CA ILE A 7 -3.48 4.29 -5.94
C ILE A 7 -4.24 3.81 -7.17
N GLU A 8 -3.53 3.17 -8.08
CA GLU A 8 -4.09 2.56 -9.29
C GLU A 8 -4.14 1.04 -9.16
N ILE A 9 -5.25 0.44 -9.60
CA ILE A 9 -5.41 -1.01 -9.75
C ILE A 9 -5.77 -1.24 -11.22
N ASN A 10 -4.81 -1.76 -11.97
CA ASN A 10 -4.95 -1.95 -13.40
C ASN A 10 -4.41 -3.32 -13.79
N PRO A 11 -5.22 -4.23 -14.38
CA PRO A 11 -4.76 -5.57 -14.76
C PRO A 11 -3.52 -5.57 -15.67
N ARG A 12 -3.31 -4.49 -16.44
CA ARG A 12 -2.16 -4.31 -17.33
C ARG A 12 -0.89 -3.85 -16.61
N ILE A 13 -0.99 -3.46 -15.34
CA ILE A 13 0.13 -2.99 -14.50
C ILE A 13 0.30 -3.96 -13.35
N LEU A 14 1.47 -4.61 -13.29
CA LEU A 14 1.86 -5.51 -12.20
C LEU A 14 0.78 -6.57 -11.86
N ALA A 15 0.13 -7.12 -12.89
CA ALA A 15 -0.96 -8.09 -12.78
C ALA A 15 -2.14 -7.65 -11.90
N GLY A 16 -2.47 -6.35 -11.91
CA GLY A 16 -3.58 -5.81 -11.13
C GLY A 16 -3.26 -5.62 -9.64
N LYS A 17 -2.00 -5.73 -9.23
CA LYS A 17 -1.60 -5.34 -7.87
C LYS A 17 -1.79 -3.83 -7.68
N PRO A 18 -2.22 -3.37 -6.49
CA PRO A 18 -2.31 -1.94 -6.20
C PRO A 18 -0.93 -1.28 -6.24
N VAL A 19 -0.79 -0.24 -7.05
CA VAL A 19 0.45 0.53 -7.23
C VAL A 19 0.21 2.02 -7.00
N ILE A 20 1.28 2.76 -6.70
CA ILE A 20 1.23 4.23 -6.76
C ILE A 20 1.04 4.65 -8.22
N LYS A 21 0.01 5.47 -8.48
CA LYS A 21 -0.40 5.91 -9.83
C LYS A 21 0.76 6.56 -10.57
N GLY A 22 0.92 6.18 -11.84
CA GLY A 22 2.03 6.66 -12.67
C GLY A 22 3.37 5.97 -12.39
N THR A 23 3.39 4.95 -11.53
CA THR A 23 4.60 4.17 -11.22
C THR A 23 4.33 2.67 -11.32
N ARG A 24 5.38 1.86 -11.15
CA ARG A 24 5.27 0.41 -10.90
C ARG A 24 5.62 0.03 -9.46
N ILE A 25 5.50 0.98 -8.53
CA ILE A 25 5.82 0.78 -7.11
C ILE A 25 4.56 0.24 -6.41
N PRO A 26 4.56 -1.03 -5.94
CA PRO A 26 3.40 -1.62 -5.30
C PRO A 26 3.19 -1.07 -3.89
N VAL A 27 1.93 -0.94 -3.48
CA VAL A 27 1.56 -0.57 -2.10
C VAL A 27 2.25 -1.49 -1.08
N ALA A 28 2.30 -2.79 -1.36
CA ALA A 28 2.95 -3.78 -0.50
C ALA A 28 4.45 -3.52 -0.26
N LEU A 29 5.16 -2.93 -1.23
CA LEU A 29 6.57 -2.57 -1.05
C LEU A 29 6.73 -1.44 -0.03
N ILE A 30 5.89 -0.41 -0.10
CA ILE A 30 5.90 0.69 0.86
C ILE A 30 5.66 0.16 2.28
N LEU A 31 4.66 -0.71 2.45
CA LEU A 31 4.40 -1.34 3.74
C LEU A 31 5.56 -2.22 4.22
N ASN A 32 6.20 -2.97 3.31
CA ASN A 32 7.35 -3.81 3.65
C ASN A 32 8.55 -2.99 4.15
N LEU A 33 8.82 -1.85 3.52
CA LEU A 33 9.89 -0.94 3.94
C LEU A 33 9.61 -0.34 5.31
N LEU A 34 8.38 0.13 5.54
CA LEU A 34 7.94 0.63 6.84
C LEU A 34 8.05 -0.47 7.92
N ALA A 35 7.62 -1.69 7.62
CA ALA A 35 7.74 -2.84 8.52
C ALA A 35 9.20 -3.20 8.85
N LYS A 36 10.13 -2.94 7.95
CA LYS A 36 11.58 -3.09 8.16
C LYS A 36 12.23 -1.89 8.88
N GLY A 37 11.43 -0.94 9.37
CA GLY A 37 11.92 0.22 10.11
C GLY A 37 12.49 1.33 9.25
N TYR A 38 12.22 1.35 7.93
CA TYR A 38 12.61 2.49 7.10
C TYR A 38 11.76 3.71 7.46
N THR A 39 12.41 4.86 7.62
CA THR A 39 11.70 6.13 7.74
C THR A 39 11.14 6.55 6.40
N ILE A 40 10.14 7.44 6.42
CA ILE A 40 9.53 7.94 5.19
C ILE A 40 10.56 8.68 4.33
N GLU A 41 11.43 9.49 4.94
CA GLU A 41 12.49 10.22 4.24
C GLU A 41 13.40 9.27 3.47
N ARG A 42 13.76 8.13 4.08
CA ARG A 42 14.60 7.11 3.45
C ARG A 42 13.87 6.41 2.30
N ILE A 43 12.56 6.22 2.40
CA ILE A 43 11.73 5.71 1.31
C ILE A 43 11.68 6.70 0.15
N LEU A 44 11.44 7.99 0.44
CA LEU A 44 11.41 9.05 -0.59
C LEU A 44 12.78 9.23 -1.26
N HIS A 45 13.88 9.07 -0.52
CA HIS A 45 15.22 9.10 -1.09
C HIS A 45 15.49 7.90 -2.02
N ALA A 46 15.02 6.70 -1.66
CA ALA A 46 15.13 5.52 -2.52
C ALA A 46 14.21 5.57 -3.75
N TYR A 47 13.08 6.27 -3.65
CA TYR A 47 12.08 6.40 -4.69
C TYR A 47 11.73 7.88 -4.92
N PRO A 48 12.58 8.65 -5.63
CA PRO A 48 12.39 10.09 -5.80
C PRO A 48 11.13 10.47 -6.61
N ASN A 49 10.54 9.50 -7.32
CA ASN A 49 9.34 9.69 -8.13
C ASN A 49 8.03 9.59 -7.33
N ILE A 50 8.10 9.42 -6.01
CA ILE A 50 6.92 9.39 -5.14
C ILE A 50 7.01 10.48 -4.09
N THR A 51 5.85 10.87 -3.56
CA THR A 51 5.71 11.92 -2.56
C THR A 51 5.25 11.34 -1.22
N ILE A 52 5.37 12.15 -0.16
CA ILE A 52 4.78 11.84 1.15
C ILE A 52 3.27 11.51 1.05
N ILE A 53 2.56 12.15 0.12
CA ILE A 53 1.12 11.93 -0.09
C ILE A 53 0.89 10.51 -0.61
N ASP A 54 1.77 9.98 -1.47
CA ASP A 54 1.66 8.63 -2.03
C ASP A 54 1.95 7.57 -0.97
N VAL A 55 2.94 7.80 -0.10
CA VAL A 55 3.21 6.93 1.06
C VAL A 55 2.00 6.87 1.99
N ARG A 56 1.41 8.03 2.32
CA ARG A 56 0.18 8.10 3.13
C ARG A 56 -1.01 7.43 2.44
N ALA A 57 -1.13 7.55 1.13
CA ALA A 57 -2.18 6.89 0.35
C ALA A 57 -2.02 5.36 0.37
N ALA A 58 -0.78 4.84 0.29
CA ALA A 58 -0.49 3.42 0.42
C ALA A 58 -0.92 2.87 1.79
N ILE A 59 -0.65 3.61 2.88
CA ILE A 59 -1.08 3.24 4.23
C ILE A 59 -2.61 3.24 4.34
N ARG A 60 -3.28 4.32 3.90
CA ARG A 60 -4.76 4.42 3.95
C ARG A 60 -5.46 3.38 3.09
N TYR A 61 -4.92 3.07 1.91
CA TYR A 61 -5.45 1.98 1.09
C TYR A 61 -5.43 0.66 1.88
N SER A 62 -4.33 0.39 2.57
CA SER A 62 -4.14 -0.85 3.33
C SER A 62 -5.05 -0.92 4.56
N GLU A 63 -5.15 0.18 5.31
CA GLU A 63 -6.12 0.33 6.41
C GLU A 63 -7.54 0.03 5.94
N ALA A 64 -7.99 0.66 4.85
CA ALA A 64 -9.34 0.45 4.31
C ALA A 64 -9.58 -0.99 3.84
N ARG A 65 -8.54 -1.70 3.39
CA ARG A 65 -8.62 -3.12 3.03
C ARG A 65 -8.76 -4.00 4.25
N VAL A 66 -7.97 -3.76 5.29
CA VAL A 66 -8.01 -4.51 6.55
C VAL A 66 -9.36 -4.28 7.26
N GLN A 67 -9.89 -3.06 7.29
CA GLN A 67 -11.21 -2.77 7.86
C GLN A 67 -12.36 -3.53 7.19
N ARG A 68 -12.19 -3.93 5.93
CA ARG A 68 -13.19 -4.68 5.16
C ARG A 68 -12.88 -6.19 5.10
N GLU A 69 -11.83 -6.62 5.77
CA GLU A 69 -11.47 -8.03 5.83
C GLU A 69 -12.51 -8.81 6.63
N ILE A 70 -13.05 -9.87 6.03
CA ILE A 70 -13.97 -10.77 6.73
C ILE A 70 -13.12 -11.85 7.38
N VAL A 71 -12.87 -11.70 8.66
CA VAL A 71 -12.17 -12.72 9.46
C VAL A 71 -13.18 -13.80 9.86
N ARG A 72 -12.94 -15.04 9.42
CA ARG A 72 -13.69 -16.22 9.88
C ARG A 72 -12.86 -16.94 10.94
N PRO A 73 -13.11 -16.73 12.24
CA PRO A 73 -12.42 -17.49 13.26
C PRO A 73 -12.78 -18.96 13.09
N LEU A 74 -11.75 -19.80 12.93
CA LEU A 74 -11.94 -21.24 13.04
C LEU A 74 -12.38 -21.51 14.47
N ALA A 75 -13.46 -22.26 14.65
CA ALA A 75 -13.93 -22.64 15.97
C ALA A 75 -12.75 -23.27 16.73
N LEU A 76 -12.35 -22.66 17.84
CA LEU A 76 -11.40 -23.26 18.75
C LEU A 76 -12.01 -24.60 19.18
N ALA A 77 -11.41 -25.70 18.75
CA ALA A 77 -11.72 -27.00 19.32
C ALA A 77 -11.47 -26.87 20.83
N LYS A 78 -12.52 -27.12 21.62
CA LYS A 78 -12.45 -27.14 23.08
C LYS A 78 -11.46 -28.19 23.57
#